data_AF-A0A7W0PJ10-F1
#
_entry.id   AF-A0A7W0PJ10-F1
#
_cell.length_a   1.000
_cell.length_b   1.000
_cell.length_c   1.000
_cell.angle_alpha   90.00
_cell.angle_beta   90.00
_cell.angle_gamma   90.00
#
_symmetry.space_group_name_H-M   'P 1'
#
loop_
_entity.id
_entity.type
_entity.pdbx_description
1 polymer ?
#
loop_
_entity_poly.entity_id
_entity_poly.type
_entity_poly.pdbx_seq_one_letter_code
_entity_poly.pdbx_strand_id
1 'polypeptide(L)'
;MSQRVVHRRRIVAATAFVALVAVVSVVVVRLLGGEDSTVVLVPRIEGTPSDALMYDDSQAADLERAAALGLSHALYTKSPGGVFATAQRTESFRQLVEDAVDGSGFQADVVEAIVFLESGGRPDVIAGDDPAAASGLTQILAETAQNFLGMNVDLEGSRRLTVRIAGAASRGDVAEAQRLRERRRAIDARFDPEQALAGTVRYLTSAREKLGRDDLAVVSYHMGIGNLSNVLRAYAPGDLAVPDLALPDLVEKEDLSWVRVFFDTAPDRNGEAHVLLARLGDDSPTYYWRVLAAKEIMRLYREETDRLQELDLLHAAKGNAEEALHPPFDTERFADAVELQQAWTENVLQPLPNDPARLGISVDRTMGELAPQLGQPKELYRGLRAEALAVLVYMGTRVQALSAATRALEVTSSVRDDAYQQLLRSGNPEAAQGYSLHTTGFAFDVRRRYESGAQAQAFQFLLDDLTARNLIAWVREPAAIHVTVASEAELLVPLLLEPQAKKL
;
A
#
# COMPACT_ATOMS: atom_id res chain seq x y z
N MET A 1 46.30 37.86 -9.20
CA MET A 1 44.87 38.25 -9.07
C MET A 1 44.30 37.53 -7.85
N SER A 2 43.92 38.30 -6.83
CA SER A 2 43.64 37.81 -5.47
C SER A 2 42.32 37.02 -5.36
N GLN A 3 42.34 35.91 -4.60
CA GLN A 3 41.20 35.05 -4.25
C GLN A 3 39.94 35.82 -3.78
N ARG A 4 40.10 37.08 -3.33
CA ARG A 4 38.98 37.97 -2.96
C ARG A 4 38.04 38.33 -4.12
N VAL A 5 38.51 38.35 -5.36
CA VAL A 5 37.66 38.70 -6.52
C VAL A 5 36.76 37.52 -6.93
N VAL A 6 37.25 36.29 -6.78
CA VAL A 6 36.48 35.08 -7.07
C VAL A 6 35.38 34.85 -6.02
N HIS A 7 35.67 35.14 -4.75
CA HIS A 7 34.68 35.03 -3.67
C HIS A 7 33.54 36.05 -3.80
N ARG A 8 33.83 37.30 -4.18
CA ARG A 8 32.80 38.32 -4.41
C ARG A 8 31.86 37.98 -5.58
N ARG A 9 32.37 37.36 -6.65
CA ARG A 9 31.54 36.92 -7.79
C ARG A 9 30.62 35.76 -7.45
N ARG A 10 31.06 34.82 -6.59
CA ARG A 10 30.23 33.71 -6.10
C ARG A 10 29.11 34.17 -5.17
N ILE A 11 29.38 35.13 -4.29
CA ILE A 11 28.36 35.68 -3.39
C ILE A 11 27.30 36.44 -4.18
N VAL A 12 27.68 37.30 -5.13
CA VAL A 12 26.72 38.04 -5.98
C VAL A 12 25.89 37.11 -6.86
N ALA A 13 26.49 36.03 -7.41
CA ALA A 13 25.74 35.02 -8.16
C ALA A 13 24.75 34.24 -7.27
N ALA A 14 25.12 33.89 -6.03
CA ALA A 14 24.23 33.24 -5.09
C ALA A 14 23.08 34.16 -4.64
N THR A 15 23.35 35.47 -4.43
CA THR A 15 22.29 36.42 -4.04
C THR A 15 21.33 36.70 -5.21
N ALA A 16 21.84 36.75 -6.45
CA ALA A 16 21.02 36.90 -7.65
C ALA A 16 20.17 35.65 -7.91
N PHE A 17 20.68 34.44 -7.62
CA PHE A 17 19.92 33.20 -7.74
C PHE A 17 18.81 33.12 -6.69
N VAL A 18 19.08 33.47 -5.42
CA VAL A 18 18.06 33.51 -4.36
C VAL A 18 16.99 34.57 -4.66
N ALA A 19 17.37 35.74 -5.17
CA ALA A 19 16.40 36.77 -5.55
C ALA A 19 15.56 36.35 -6.78
N LEU A 20 16.17 35.65 -7.75
CA LEU A 20 15.45 35.13 -8.91
C LEU A 20 14.48 34.01 -8.53
N VAL A 21 14.90 33.10 -7.63
CA VAL A 21 14.02 32.06 -7.08
C VAL A 21 12.89 32.70 -6.28
N ALA A 22 13.16 33.68 -5.41
CA ALA A 22 12.11 34.37 -4.66
C ALA A 22 11.11 35.12 -5.57
N VAL A 23 11.58 35.77 -6.64
CA VAL A 23 10.71 36.47 -7.60
C VAL A 23 9.92 35.49 -8.45
N VAL A 24 10.52 34.38 -8.90
CA VAL A 24 9.81 33.32 -9.62
C VAL A 24 8.82 32.61 -8.68
N SER A 25 9.14 32.36 -7.42
CA SER A 25 8.21 31.81 -6.43
C SER A 25 7.04 32.76 -6.15
N VAL A 26 7.26 34.07 -6.02
CA VAL A 26 6.16 35.04 -5.81
C VAL A 26 5.31 35.21 -7.08
N VAL A 27 5.91 35.12 -8.27
CA VAL A 27 5.19 35.21 -9.55
C VAL A 27 4.45 33.89 -9.86
N VAL A 28 5.00 32.73 -9.49
CA VAL A 28 4.33 31.42 -9.60
C VAL A 28 3.21 31.32 -8.57
N VAL A 29 3.38 31.78 -7.32
CA VAL A 29 2.30 31.84 -6.32
C VAL A 29 1.19 32.81 -6.74
N ARG A 30 1.50 33.88 -7.50
CA ARG A 30 0.48 34.80 -8.03
C ARG A 30 -0.11 34.41 -9.39
N LEU A 31 0.52 33.52 -10.14
CA LEU A 31 0.02 33.03 -11.43
C LEU A 31 -0.63 31.63 -11.33
N LEU A 32 -0.29 30.85 -10.29
CA LEU A 32 -0.97 29.62 -9.88
C LEU A 32 -1.95 29.84 -8.73
N GLY A 33 -1.96 31.03 -8.13
CA GLY A 33 -3.07 31.50 -7.31
C GLY A 33 -4.28 31.75 -8.19
N GLY A 34 -4.93 30.66 -8.62
CA GLY A 34 -6.33 30.70 -8.98
C GLY A 34 -7.09 31.40 -7.86
N GLU A 35 -8.13 32.16 -8.23
CA GLU A 35 -9.13 32.59 -7.27
C GLU A 35 -9.76 31.33 -6.66
N ASP A 36 -9.12 30.74 -5.64
CA ASP A 36 -9.68 29.66 -4.85
C ASP A 36 -10.91 30.23 -4.18
N SER A 37 -12.06 29.92 -4.76
CA SER A 37 -13.34 30.21 -4.16
C SER A 37 -13.40 29.44 -2.83
N THR A 38 -13.12 30.15 -1.74
CA THR A 38 -13.29 29.76 -0.35
C THR A 38 -14.77 29.43 -0.10
N VAL A 39 -15.17 28.20 -0.40
CA VAL A 39 -16.57 27.77 -0.32
C VAL A 39 -16.65 26.53 0.55
N VAL A 40 -17.67 26.52 1.41
CA VAL A 40 -18.02 25.33 2.20
C VAL A 40 -18.46 24.24 1.22
N LEU A 41 -17.80 23.10 1.30
CA LEU A 41 -18.15 21.90 0.53
C LEU A 41 -19.09 21.02 1.35
N VAL A 42 -20.08 20.45 0.67
CA VAL A 42 -21.04 19.51 1.25
C VAL A 42 -21.10 18.24 0.40
N PRO A 43 -21.47 17.09 0.97
CA PRO A 43 -21.64 15.86 0.19
C PRO A 43 -22.64 16.04 -0.95
N ARG A 44 -22.25 15.61 -2.15
CA ARG A 44 -23.11 15.53 -3.33
C ARG A 44 -24.13 14.41 -3.12
N ILE A 45 -25.41 14.76 -3.21
CA ILE A 45 -26.52 13.83 -2.99
C ILE A 45 -27.10 13.35 -4.32
N GLU A 46 -27.09 14.20 -5.35
CA GLU A 46 -27.63 13.91 -6.67
C GLU A 46 -26.51 13.71 -7.70
N GLY A 47 -26.66 12.71 -8.57
CA GLY A 47 -25.72 12.46 -9.67
C GLY A 47 -24.38 11.83 -9.25
N THR A 48 -24.21 11.45 -7.99
CA THR A 48 -23.04 10.71 -7.53
C THR A 48 -22.99 9.34 -8.22
N PRO A 49 -21.86 8.96 -8.85
CA PRO A 49 -21.70 7.63 -9.43
C PRO A 49 -21.97 6.55 -8.37
N SER A 50 -22.50 5.40 -8.78
CA SER A 50 -22.69 4.24 -7.87
C SER A 50 -21.37 3.76 -7.26
N ASP A 51 -20.26 3.99 -7.97
CA ASP A 51 -18.89 3.81 -7.51
C ASP A 51 -18.00 4.87 -8.17
N ALA A 52 -17.57 5.88 -7.40
CA ALA A 52 -16.70 6.95 -7.88
C ALA A 52 -15.27 6.51 -8.26
N LEU A 53 -14.86 5.30 -7.83
CA LEU A 53 -13.55 4.71 -8.12
C LEU A 53 -13.66 3.50 -9.05
N MET A 54 -14.77 3.39 -9.80
CA MET A 54 -14.92 2.38 -10.83
C MET A 54 -13.69 2.38 -11.74
N TYR A 55 -13.15 1.18 -12.00
CA TYR A 55 -11.95 1.01 -12.79
C TYR A 55 -12.17 1.46 -14.23
N ASP A 56 -11.16 2.12 -14.80
CA ASP A 56 -11.07 2.52 -16.19
C ASP A 56 -9.68 2.19 -16.73
N ASP A 57 -9.60 1.64 -17.94
CA ASP A 57 -8.33 1.19 -18.53
C ASP A 57 -7.30 2.30 -18.70
N SER A 58 -7.72 3.56 -18.83
CA SER A 58 -6.78 4.69 -18.90
C SER A 58 -6.02 4.92 -17.59
N GLN A 59 -6.52 4.39 -16.47
CA GLN A 59 -5.92 4.53 -15.15
C GLN A 59 -4.94 3.39 -14.80
N ALA A 60 -4.83 2.36 -15.66
CA ALA A 60 -4.07 1.15 -15.36
C ALA A 60 -2.66 1.43 -14.83
N ALA A 61 -1.85 2.21 -15.56
CA ALA A 61 -0.47 2.50 -15.17
C ALA A 61 -0.36 3.32 -13.87
N ASP A 62 -1.35 4.18 -13.59
CA ASP A 62 -1.38 5.01 -12.38
C ASP A 62 -1.77 4.15 -11.17
N LEU A 63 -2.74 3.24 -11.36
CA LEU A 63 -3.16 2.27 -10.35
C LEU A 63 -2.07 1.26 -10.01
N GLU A 64 -1.26 0.81 -10.99
CA GLU A 64 -0.11 -0.06 -10.69
C GLU A 64 0.92 0.64 -9.79
N ARG A 65 1.24 1.91 -10.08
CA ARG A 65 2.18 2.71 -9.25
C ARG A 65 1.60 2.98 -7.87
N ALA A 66 0.32 3.35 -7.80
CA ALA A 66 -0.38 3.56 -6.55
C ALA A 66 -0.37 2.27 -5.70
N ALA A 67 -0.70 1.11 -6.28
CA ALA A 67 -0.71 -0.15 -5.56
C ALA A 67 0.66 -0.54 -5.02
N ALA A 68 1.72 -0.33 -5.82
CA ALA A 68 3.09 -0.54 -5.36
C ALA A 68 3.42 0.34 -4.14
N LEU A 69 3.07 1.63 -4.17
CA LEU A 69 3.31 2.55 -3.07
C LEU A 69 2.47 2.22 -1.83
N GLY A 70 1.16 2.06 -1.99
CA GLY A 70 0.22 1.83 -0.89
C GLY A 70 0.46 0.53 -0.14
N LEU A 71 0.98 -0.50 -0.82
CA LEU A 71 1.27 -1.81 -0.23
C LEU A 71 2.76 -2.00 0.14
N SER A 72 3.58 -0.97 0.00
CA SER A 72 5.03 -1.05 0.26
C SER A 72 5.41 -1.09 1.75
N HIS A 73 4.54 -0.62 2.66
CA HIS A 73 4.90 -0.44 4.08
C HIS A 73 5.46 -1.70 4.75
N ALA A 74 4.89 -2.87 4.45
CA ALA A 74 5.38 -4.13 5.01
C ALA A 74 6.82 -4.46 4.56
N LEU A 75 7.23 -4.04 3.37
CA LEU A 75 8.59 -4.27 2.87
C LEU A 75 9.60 -3.42 3.62
N TYR A 76 9.26 -2.19 4.01
CA TYR A 76 10.11 -1.36 4.86
C TYR A 76 10.21 -1.91 6.29
N THR A 77 9.07 -2.23 6.92
CA THR A 77 9.04 -2.56 8.35
C THR A 77 9.36 -4.02 8.68
N LYS A 78 9.14 -4.95 7.74
CA LYS A 78 9.34 -6.40 7.98
C LYS A 78 10.54 -6.98 7.23
N SER A 79 11.24 -6.19 6.42
CA SER A 79 12.45 -6.62 5.75
C SER A 79 13.50 -7.16 6.74
N PRO A 80 14.06 -8.37 6.52
CA PRO A 80 14.98 -8.95 7.49
C PRO A 80 16.29 -8.14 7.65
N GLY A 81 16.45 -7.50 8.81
CA GLY A 81 17.58 -6.61 9.09
C GLY A 81 17.43 -5.20 8.52
N GLY A 82 16.21 -4.79 8.13
CA GLY A 82 15.91 -3.49 7.52
C GLY A 82 15.99 -3.52 5.99
N VAL A 83 15.36 -2.54 5.36
CA VAL A 83 15.22 -2.46 3.89
C VAL A 83 16.59 -2.43 3.19
N PHE A 84 17.56 -1.68 3.72
CA PHE A 84 18.91 -1.57 3.18
C PHE A 84 19.68 -2.89 3.21
N ALA A 85 19.65 -3.60 4.35
CA ALA A 85 20.36 -4.87 4.48
C ALA A 85 19.72 -5.93 3.57
N THR A 86 18.41 -5.86 3.36
CA THR A 86 17.72 -6.73 2.40
C THR A 86 18.11 -6.39 0.97
N ALA A 87 18.05 -5.11 0.57
CA ALA A 87 18.44 -4.67 -0.77
C ALA A 87 19.89 -5.06 -1.08
N GLN A 88 20.83 -4.83 -0.16
CA GLN A 88 22.22 -5.22 -0.32
C GLN A 88 22.41 -6.74 -0.52
N ARG A 89 21.66 -7.58 0.19
CA ARG A 89 21.73 -9.04 -0.01
C ARG A 89 21.15 -9.44 -1.35
N THR A 90 20.00 -8.87 -1.72
CA THR A 90 19.38 -9.12 -3.02
C THR A 90 20.31 -8.71 -4.18
N GLU A 91 20.94 -7.54 -4.09
CA GLU A 91 21.91 -7.02 -5.07
C GLU A 91 23.04 -8.02 -5.36
N SER A 92 23.48 -8.77 -4.35
CA SER A 92 24.56 -9.75 -4.50
C SER A 92 24.23 -10.90 -5.48
N PHE A 93 22.96 -11.07 -5.84
CA PHE A 93 22.48 -12.05 -6.81
C PHE A 93 22.24 -11.46 -8.21
N ARG A 94 22.48 -10.16 -8.43
CA ARG A 94 22.10 -9.48 -9.67
C ARG A 94 22.60 -10.18 -10.93
N GLN A 95 23.88 -10.57 -10.96
CA GLN A 95 24.43 -11.28 -12.13
C GLN A 95 23.74 -12.63 -12.37
N LEU A 96 23.49 -13.42 -11.32
CA LEU A 96 22.80 -14.70 -11.46
C LEU A 96 21.35 -14.52 -11.93
N VAL A 97 20.70 -13.43 -11.52
CA VAL A 97 19.36 -13.07 -12.00
C VAL A 97 19.39 -12.74 -13.49
N GLU A 98 20.34 -11.91 -13.93
CA GLU A 98 20.52 -11.56 -15.35
C GLU A 98 20.79 -12.80 -16.20
N ASP A 99 21.69 -13.67 -15.76
CA ASP A 99 22.02 -14.92 -16.43
C ASP A 99 20.78 -15.85 -16.52
N ALA A 100 19.97 -15.92 -15.45
CA ALA A 100 18.79 -16.77 -15.41
C ALA A 100 17.66 -16.27 -16.32
N VAL A 101 17.49 -14.95 -16.49
CA VAL A 101 16.44 -14.39 -17.34
C VAL A 101 16.84 -14.29 -18.82
N ASP A 102 18.12 -14.48 -19.16
CA ASP A 102 18.60 -14.38 -20.53
C ASP A 102 17.78 -15.28 -21.48
N GLY A 103 17.35 -14.71 -22.61
CA GLY A 103 16.48 -15.38 -23.58
C GLY A 103 15.04 -15.68 -23.13
N SER A 104 14.67 -15.44 -21.87
CA SER A 104 13.30 -15.71 -21.36
C SER A 104 12.29 -14.61 -21.69
N GLY A 105 12.77 -13.39 -21.97
CA GLY A 105 11.93 -12.20 -22.17
C GLY A 105 11.42 -11.54 -20.88
N PHE A 106 11.67 -12.12 -19.69
CA PHE A 106 11.38 -11.45 -18.42
C PHE A 106 12.46 -10.43 -18.07
N GLN A 107 12.06 -9.34 -17.42
CA GLN A 107 13.00 -8.33 -16.91
C GLN A 107 13.73 -8.84 -15.67
N ALA A 108 15.06 -8.69 -15.64
CA ALA A 108 15.88 -9.05 -14.48
C ALA A 108 15.39 -8.36 -13.19
N ASP A 109 14.96 -7.10 -13.27
CA ASP A 109 14.47 -6.33 -12.13
C ASP A 109 13.21 -6.95 -11.47
N VAL A 110 12.37 -7.63 -12.25
CA VAL A 110 11.17 -8.30 -11.73
C VAL A 110 11.56 -9.57 -10.97
N VAL A 111 12.46 -10.38 -11.53
CA VAL A 111 12.94 -11.60 -10.85
C VAL A 111 13.78 -11.25 -9.63
N GLU A 112 14.56 -10.18 -9.68
CA GLU A 112 15.28 -9.63 -8.53
C GLU A 112 14.32 -9.16 -7.43
N ALA A 113 13.22 -8.49 -7.80
CA ALA A 113 12.19 -8.09 -6.86
C ALA A 113 11.48 -9.28 -6.21
N ILE A 114 11.28 -10.38 -6.95
CA ILE A 114 10.83 -11.66 -6.38
C ILE A 114 11.83 -12.16 -5.33
N VAL A 115 13.14 -12.15 -5.61
CA VAL A 115 14.17 -12.53 -4.61
C VAL A 115 14.11 -11.67 -3.35
N PHE A 116 13.93 -10.35 -3.52
CA PHE A 116 13.76 -9.41 -2.40
C PHE A 116 12.55 -9.80 -1.55
N LEU A 117 11.39 -9.99 -2.19
CA LEU A 117 10.13 -10.23 -1.49
C LEU A 117 10.10 -11.61 -0.82
N GLU A 118 10.56 -12.65 -1.50
CA GLU A 118 10.43 -14.04 -1.06
C GLU A 118 11.39 -14.41 0.07
N SER A 119 12.66 -13.97 -0.01
CA SER A 119 13.68 -14.39 0.96
C SER A 119 14.47 -13.24 1.57
N GLY A 120 14.28 -12.03 1.06
CA GLY A 120 15.14 -10.90 1.37
C GLY A 120 16.61 -11.17 1.03
N GLY A 121 16.86 -11.86 -0.09
CA GLY A 121 18.19 -12.27 -0.53
C GLY A 121 18.85 -13.33 0.35
N ARG A 122 18.08 -14.18 1.04
CA ARG A 122 18.62 -15.23 1.93
C ARG A 122 18.37 -16.62 1.32
N PRO A 123 19.39 -17.28 0.75
CA PRO A 123 19.20 -18.51 -0.02
C PRO A 123 18.84 -19.75 0.83
N ASP A 124 18.88 -19.62 2.16
CA ASP A 124 18.72 -20.73 3.10
C ASP A 124 17.40 -20.70 3.90
N VAL A 125 16.49 -19.78 3.56
CA VAL A 125 15.20 -19.57 4.24
C VAL A 125 14.21 -20.69 3.93
N ILE A 126 13.41 -21.05 4.93
CA ILE A 126 12.29 -21.97 4.85
C ILE A 126 11.08 -21.22 5.42
N ALA A 127 9.94 -21.27 4.73
CA ALA A 127 8.68 -20.85 5.30
C ALA A 127 8.28 -21.82 6.43
N GLY A 128 8.32 -21.35 7.67
CA GLY A 128 8.20 -22.23 8.85
C GLY A 128 9.52 -22.97 9.16
N ASP A 129 9.43 -24.23 9.57
CA ASP A 129 10.58 -25.03 10.02
C ASP A 129 10.81 -26.34 9.23
N ASP A 130 9.88 -26.71 8.34
CA ASP A 130 9.96 -27.91 7.50
C ASP A 130 10.30 -27.56 6.04
N PRO A 131 11.41 -28.07 5.47
CA PRO A 131 11.73 -27.94 4.05
C PRO A 131 10.66 -28.44 3.07
N ALA A 132 9.60 -29.13 3.52
CA ALA A 132 8.45 -29.42 2.66
C ALA A 132 7.73 -28.14 2.19
N ALA A 133 7.77 -27.10 3.01
CA ALA A 133 7.26 -25.78 2.69
C ALA A 133 8.17 -25.05 1.68
N ALA A 134 7.75 -23.84 1.32
CA ALA A 134 8.47 -22.95 0.43
C ALA A 134 9.89 -22.72 0.97
N SER A 135 10.90 -22.89 0.10
CA SER A 135 12.30 -22.90 0.53
C SER A 135 13.20 -22.22 -0.49
N GLY A 136 14.32 -21.68 -0.01
CA GLY A 136 15.36 -21.13 -0.85
C GLY A 136 15.19 -19.66 -1.20
N LEU A 137 16.01 -19.21 -2.16
CA LEU A 137 16.12 -17.80 -2.57
C LEU A 137 14.79 -17.23 -3.10
N THR A 138 14.00 -18.06 -3.77
CA THR A 138 12.74 -17.68 -4.42
C THR A 138 11.53 -18.46 -3.87
N GLN A 139 11.67 -19.07 -2.68
CA GLN A 139 10.60 -19.71 -1.91
C GLN A 139 9.76 -20.72 -2.72
N ILE A 140 10.42 -21.71 -3.33
CA ILE A 140 9.74 -22.74 -4.13
C ILE A 140 9.25 -23.88 -3.21
N LEU A 141 8.00 -24.30 -3.36
CA LEU A 141 7.43 -25.48 -2.68
C LEU A 141 8.10 -26.77 -3.15
N ALA A 142 8.26 -27.75 -2.25
CA ALA A 142 8.91 -29.03 -2.60
C ALA A 142 8.17 -29.78 -3.71
N GLU A 143 6.83 -29.82 -3.62
CA GLU A 143 5.98 -30.48 -4.61
C GLU A 143 6.08 -29.81 -5.98
N THR A 144 6.03 -28.47 -6.04
CA THR A 144 6.20 -27.70 -7.27
C THR A 144 7.58 -27.91 -7.88
N ALA A 145 8.63 -27.93 -7.06
CA ALA A 145 9.99 -28.17 -7.50
C ALA A 145 10.11 -29.53 -8.22
N GLN A 146 9.58 -30.60 -7.64
CA GLN A 146 9.67 -31.96 -8.18
C GLN A 146 8.73 -32.18 -9.37
N ASN A 147 7.45 -31.87 -9.22
CA ASN A 147 6.40 -32.28 -10.15
C ASN A 147 6.21 -31.32 -11.32
N PHE A 148 6.60 -30.05 -11.16
CA PHE A 148 6.40 -29.02 -12.16
C PHE A 148 7.70 -28.47 -12.74
N LEU A 149 8.72 -28.24 -11.90
CA LEU A 149 9.96 -27.58 -12.32
C LEU A 149 11.12 -28.53 -12.63
N GLY A 150 10.94 -29.84 -12.42
CA GLY A 150 11.92 -30.88 -12.69
C GLY A 150 13.20 -30.77 -11.84
N MET A 151 13.10 -30.18 -10.64
CA MET A 151 14.23 -29.95 -9.75
C MET A 151 14.51 -31.17 -8.87
N ASN A 152 15.80 -31.41 -8.58
CA ASN A 152 16.21 -32.46 -7.66
C ASN A 152 15.98 -32.03 -6.20
N VAL A 153 15.15 -32.78 -5.47
CA VAL A 153 14.82 -32.52 -4.06
C VAL A 153 14.78 -33.82 -3.27
N ASP A 154 15.83 -34.12 -2.50
CA ASP A 154 15.83 -35.11 -1.42
C ASP A 154 15.27 -34.49 -0.14
N LEU A 155 13.94 -34.56 0.02
CA LEU A 155 13.25 -33.94 1.14
C LEU A 155 13.64 -34.55 2.50
N GLU A 156 13.88 -35.87 2.55
CA GLU A 156 14.26 -36.54 3.79
C GLU A 156 15.68 -36.16 4.22
N GLY A 157 16.63 -36.17 3.27
CA GLY A 157 17.97 -35.65 3.49
C GLY A 157 17.97 -34.18 3.88
N SER A 158 17.17 -33.36 3.22
CA SER A 158 17.04 -31.91 3.49
C SER A 158 16.54 -31.65 4.91
N ARG A 159 15.49 -32.35 5.37
CA ARG A 159 15.00 -32.30 6.77
C ARG A 159 16.08 -32.65 7.79
N ARG A 160 16.81 -33.74 7.57
CA ARG A 160 17.92 -34.15 8.46
C ARG A 160 19.02 -33.09 8.54
N LEU A 161 19.39 -32.50 7.41
CA LEU A 161 20.39 -31.44 7.37
C LEU A 161 19.89 -30.16 8.04
N THR A 162 18.63 -29.77 7.86
CA THR A 162 18.02 -28.60 8.52
C THR A 162 18.14 -28.69 10.04
N VAL A 163 17.80 -29.84 10.65
CA VAL A 163 17.96 -30.04 12.10
C VAL A 163 19.43 -29.92 12.53
N ARG A 164 20.36 -30.49 11.76
CA ARG A 164 21.80 -30.41 12.07
C ARG A 164 22.35 -29.00 11.92
N ILE A 165 21.90 -28.24 10.93
CA ILE A 165 22.27 -26.84 10.70
C ILE A 165 21.80 -26.00 11.90
N ALA A 166 20.54 -26.16 12.32
CA ALA A 166 20.00 -25.45 13.48
C ALA A 166 20.79 -25.79 14.75
N GLY A 167 21.15 -27.06 14.97
CA GLY A 167 21.97 -27.48 16.09
C GLY A 167 23.41 -26.95 16.05
N ALA A 168 24.04 -26.86 14.87
CA ALA A 168 25.37 -26.26 14.74
C ALA A 168 25.34 -24.75 15.01
N ALA A 169 24.34 -24.06 14.47
CA ALA A 169 24.12 -22.63 14.66
C ALA A 169 23.87 -22.29 16.14
N SER A 170 23.05 -23.07 16.86
CA SER A 170 22.77 -22.83 18.28
C SER A 170 23.99 -23.01 19.19
N ARG A 171 24.98 -23.81 18.76
CA ARG A 171 26.28 -23.96 19.43
C ARG A 171 27.31 -22.90 19.03
N GLY A 172 26.98 -22.00 18.11
CA GLY A 172 27.92 -21.03 17.55
C GLY A 172 28.97 -21.61 16.60
N ASP A 173 28.79 -22.86 16.13
CA ASP A 173 29.70 -23.50 15.17
C ASP A 173 29.33 -23.09 13.73
N VAL A 174 29.73 -21.86 13.37
CA VAL A 174 29.44 -21.25 12.07
C VAL A 174 30.03 -22.06 10.92
N ALA A 175 31.22 -22.64 11.10
CA ALA A 175 31.91 -23.40 10.06
C ALA A 175 31.20 -24.73 9.76
N GLU A 176 30.75 -25.46 10.78
CA GLU A 176 29.95 -26.68 10.57
C GLU A 176 28.58 -26.36 9.98
N ALA A 177 27.90 -25.32 10.46
CA ALA A 177 26.63 -24.89 9.89
C ALA A 177 26.75 -24.60 8.39
N GLN A 178 27.84 -23.94 7.98
CA GLN A 178 28.10 -23.64 6.57
C GLN A 178 28.35 -24.90 5.73
N ARG A 179 29.21 -25.83 6.20
CA ARG A 179 29.43 -27.11 5.52
C ARG A 179 28.14 -27.91 5.35
N LEU A 180 27.26 -27.88 6.37
CA LEU A 180 25.97 -28.59 6.30
C LEU A 180 25.00 -27.93 5.32
N ARG A 181 25.02 -26.59 5.18
CA ARG A 181 24.25 -25.89 4.15
C ARG A 181 24.71 -26.27 2.75
N GLU A 182 26.01 -26.29 2.49
CA GLU A 182 26.57 -26.73 1.20
C GLU A 182 26.13 -28.15 0.85
N ARG A 183 26.16 -29.07 1.84
CA ARG A 183 25.63 -30.43 1.66
C ARG A 183 24.14 -30.46 1.36
N ARG A 184 23.35 -29.54 1.93
CA ARG A 184 21.91 -29.44 1.65
C ARG A 184 21.66 -28.97 0.22
N ARG A 185 22.40 -27.96 -0.25
CA ARG A 185 22.31 -27.45 -1.63
C ARG A 185 22.57 -28.55 -2.68
N ALA A 186 23.50 -29.46 -2.39
CA ALA A 186 23.81 -30.57 -3.29
C ALA A 186 22.68 -31.60 -3.44
N ILE A 187 21.74 -31.68 -2.49
CA ILE A 187 20.65 -32.67 -2.51
C ILE A 187 19.26 -32.05 -2.67
N ASP A 188 19.14 -30.73 -2.49
CA ASP A 188 17.90 -29.98 -2.59
C ASP A 188 18.18 -28.67 -3.35
N ALA A 189 17.90 -28.73 -4.66
CA ALA A 189 18.21 -27.69 -5.63
C ALA A 189 17.54 -26.33 -5.32
N ARG A 190 16.52 -26.29 -4.46
CA ARG A 190 15.87 -25.03 -4.06
C ARG A 190 16.79 -24.15 -3.22
N PHE A 191 17.73 -24.75 -2.49
CA PHE A 191 18.71 -24.00 -1.69
C PHE A 191 19.94 -23.56 -2.50
N ASP A 192 20.05 -24.02 -3.75
CA ASP A 192 21.07 -23.57 -4.69
C ASP A 192 20.55 -22.34 -5.47
N PRO A 193 21.18 -21.16 -5.33
CA PRO A 193 20.67 -19.92 -5.93
C PRO A 193 20.46 -19.97 -7.45
N GLU A 194 21.41 -20.57 -8.18
CA GLU A 194 21.36 -20.65 -9.64
C GLU A 194 20.20 -21.55 -10.09
N GLN A 195 20.07 -22.73 -9.48
CA GLN A 195 18.98 -23.65 -9.79
C GLN A 195 17.61 -23.12 -9.34
N ALA A 196 17.55 -22.40 -8.22
CA ALA A 196 16.33 -21.75 -7.75
C ALA A 196 15.85 -20.67 -8.73
N LEU A 197 16.76 -19.80 -9.19
CA LEU A 197 16.45 -18.76 -10.19
C LEU A 197 16.02 -19.37 -11.53
N ALA A 198 16.74 -20.40 -12.01
CA ALA A 198 16.34 -21.12 -13.21
C ALA A 198 14.95 -21.78 -13.06
N GLY A 199 14.64 -22.31 -11.87
CA GLY A 199 13.31 -22.83 -11.52
C GLY A 199 12.23 -21.76 -11.57
N THR A 200 12.49 -20.58 -11.00
CA THR A 200 11.58 -19.44 -11.04
C THR A 200 11.31 -18.97 -12.47
N VAL A 201 12.35 -18.84 -13.32
CA VAL A 201 12.17 -18.44 -14.72
C VAL A 201 11.39 -19.49 -15.51
N ARG A 202 11.60 -20.80 -15.26
CA ARG A 202 10.76 -21.86 -15.84
C ARG A 202 9.30 -21.72 -15.40
N TYR A 203 9.04 -21.46 -14.12
CA TYR A 203 7.68 -21.22 -13.61
C TYR A 203 7.02 -20.07 -14.35
N LEU A 204 7.68 -18.90 -14.37
CA LEU A 204 7.14 -17.68 -14.97
C LEU A 204 6.87 -17.87 -16.48
N THR A 205 7.77 -18.55 -17.18
CA THR A 205 7.61 -18.86 -18.61
C THR A 205 6.39 -19.75 -18.85
N SER A 206 6.26 -20.85 -18.11
CA SER A 206 5.09 -21.73 -18.21
C SER A 206 3.78 -21.06 -17.76
N ALA A 207 3.84 -20.15 -16.79
CA ALA A 207 2.70 -19.36 -16.36
C ALA A 207 2.26 -18.40 -17.46
N ARG A 208 3.20 -17.68 -18.09
CA ARG A 208 2.92 -16.79 -19.23
C ARG A 208 2.33 -17.55 -20.42
N GLU A 209 2.85 -18.73 -20.76
CA GLU A 209 2.28 -19.57 -21.82
C GLU A 209 0.83 -19.96 -21.54
N LYS A 210 0.49 -20.21 -20.26
CA LYS A 210 -0.86 -20.62 -19.85
C LYS A 210 -1.82 -19.46 -19.64
N LEU A 211 -1.32 -18.28 -19.28
CA LEU A 211 -2.11 -17.13 -18.87
C LEU A 211 -2.05 -15.98 -19.89
N GLY A 212 -1.15 -16.03 -20.86
CA GLY A 212 -1.03 -15.07 -21.96
C GLY A 212 -0.22 -13.80 -21.67
N ARG A 213 0.11 -13.47 -20.42
CA ARG A 213 0.78 -12.20 -20.05
C ARG A 213 1.75 -12.31 -18.87
N ASP A 214 2.69 -11.38 -18.80
CA ASP A 214 3.75 -11.32 -17.77
C ASP A 214 3.22 -10.99 -16.38
N ASP A 215 2.32 -10.00 -16.25
CA ASP A 215 1.72 -9.58 -14.98
C ASP A 215 0.91 -10.72 -14.33
N LEU A 216 0.13 -11.44 -15.14
CA LEU A 216 -0.58 -12.64 -14.72
C LEU A 216 0.38 -13.78 -14.35
N ALA A 217 1.51 -13.93 -15.06
CA ALA A 217 2.54 -14.90 -14.69
C ALA A 217 3.14 -14.59 -13.31
N VAL A 218 3.49 -13.32 -13.06
CA VAL A 218 4.06 -12.88 -11.78
C VAL A 218 3.07 -13.03 -10.63
N VAL A 219 1.83 -12.54 -10.76
CA VAL A 219 0.85 -12.66 -9.67
C VAL A 219 0.52 -14.13 -9.37
N SER A 220 0.53 -15.00 -10.38
CA SER A 220 0.33 -16.44 -10.22
C SER A 220 1.44 -17.12 -9.44
N TYR A 221 2.61 -16.50 -9.26
CA TYR A 221 3.73 -17.10 -8.54
C TYR A 221 3.37 -17.45 -7.09
N HIS A 222 2.62 -16.57 -6.42
CA HIS A 222 2.18 -16.79 -5.05
C HIS A 222 0.85 -17.55 -4.97
N MET A 223 -0.15 -17.16 -5.78
CA MET A 223 -1.48 -17.77 -5.70
C MET A 223 -1.63 -19.09 -6.45
N GLY A 224 -0.70 -19.41 -7.36
CA GLY A 224 -0.75 -20.56 -8.25
C GLY A 224 -1.54 -20.31 -9.54
N ILE A 225 -1.03 -20.84 -10.67
CA ILE A 225 -1.65 -20.74 -12.01
C ILE A 225 -3.11 -21.23 -12.01
N GLY A 226 -3.40 -22.33 -11.30
CA GLY A 226 -4.75 -22.91 -11.26
C GLY A 226 -5.77 -22.02 -10.56
N ASN A 227 -5.39 -21.36 -9.46
CA ASN A 227 -6.29 -20.46 -8.75
C ASN A 227 -6.54 -19.19 -9.57
N LEU A 228 -5.49 -18.60 -10.15
CA LEU A 228 -5.65 -17.43 -11.03
C LEU A 228 -6.50 -17.77 -12.26
N SER A 229 -6.29 -18.94 -12.87
CA SER A 229 -7.14 -19.44 -13.96
C SER A 229 -8.64 -19.41 -13.60
N ASN A 230 -9.00 -19.85 -12.40
CA ASN A 230 -10.39 -19.85 -11.94
C ASN A 230 -10.91 -18.43 -11.74
N VAL A 231 -10.10 -17.52 -11.19
CA VAL A 231 -10.45 -16.10 -11.03
C VAL A 231 -10.71 -15.45 -12.39
N LEU A 232 -9.81 -15.64 -13.37
CA LEU A 232 -9.96 -15.07 -14.72
C LEU A 232 -11.23 -15.57 -15.42
N ARG A 233 -11.57 -16.86 -15.27
CA ARG A 233 -12.81 -17.41 -15.83
C ARG A 233 -14.07 -16.89 -15.12
N ALA A 234 -14.01 -16.68 -13.81
CA ALA A 234 -15.10 -16.10 -13.04
C ALA A 234 -15.27 -14.59 -13.28
N TYR A 235 -14.20 -13.91 -13.69
CA TYR A 235 -14.22 -12.50 -14.10
C TYR A 235 -14.80 -12.34 -15.53
N ALA A 236 -14.52 -13.30 -16.42
CA ALA A 236 -14.96 -13.23 -17.80
C ALA A 236 -16.50 -13.21 -17.96
N PRO A 237 -17.02 -12.53 -18.99
CA PRO A 237 -18.44 -12.58 -19.33
C PRO A 237 -18.96 -14.01 -19.51
N GLY A 238 -20.20 -14.28 -19.10
CA GLY A 238 -20.75 -15.64 -19.02
C GLY A 238 -20.85 -16.39 -20.37
N ASP A 239 -20.83 -15.70 -21.51
CA ASP A 239 -20.76 -16.29 -22.84
C ASP A 239 -19.33 -16.72 -23.24
N LEU A 240 -18.32 -16.25 -22.51
CA LEU A 240 -16.89 -16.52 -22.74
C LEU A 240 -16.26 -17.38 -21.64
N ALA A 241 -16.96 -17.62 -20.54
CA ALA A 241 -16.65 -18.62 -19.52
C ALA A 241 -16.80 -20.07 -20.01
N VAL A 242 -16.59 -20.32 -21.31
CA VAL A 242 -16.61 -21.67 -21.90
C VAL A 242 -15.37 -22.43 -21.41
N PRO A 243 -15.52 -23.63 -20.81
CA PRO A 243 -14.39 -24.41 -20.29
C PRO A 243 -13.28 -24.67 -21.31
N ASP A 244 -13.64 -24.72 -22.59
CA ASP A 244 -12.75 -25.12 -23.69
C ASP A 244 -11.95 -23.94 -24.29
N LEU A 245 -12.27 -22.67 -23.96
CA LEU A 245 -11.47 -21.54 -24.42
C LEU A 245 -10.12 -21.57 -23.69
N ALA A 246 -9.03 -21.53 -24.46
CA ALA A 246 -7.69 -21.41 -23.90
C ALA A 246 -7.58 -20.05 -23.20
N LEU A 247 -6.98 -20.03 -22.01
CA LEU A 247 -6.87 -18.80 -21.21
C LEU A 247 -6.12 -17.67 -21.92
N PRO A 248 -5.04 -17.91 -22.70
CA PRO A 248 -4.41 -16.84 -23.46
C PRO A 248 -5.37 -16.15 -24.42
N ASP A 249 -6.23 -16.93 -25.11
CA ASP A 249 -7.23 -16.37 -26.03
C ASP A 249 -8.29 -15.55 -25.28
N LEU A 250 -8.71 -15.99 -24.09
CA LEU A 250 -9.61 -15.23 -23.23
C LEU A 250 -8.98 -13.91 -22.78
N VAL A 251 -7.73 -13.98 -22.33
CA VAL A 251 -6.98 -12.82 -21.85
C VAL A 251 -6.73 -11.81 -22.96
N GLU A 252 -6.41 -12.26 -24.17
CA GLU A 252 -6.28 -11.39 -25.34
C GLU A 252 -7.62 -10.78 -25.75
N LYS A 253 -8.68 -11.60 -25.84
CA LYS A 253 -10.00 -11.15 -26.30
C LYS A 253 -10.64 -10.10 -25.38
N GLU A 254 -10.52 -10.29 -24.08
CA GLU A 254 -11.10 -9.40 -23.07
C GLU A 254 -10.10 -8.35 -22.55
N ASP A 255 -8.89 -8.31 -23.11
CA ASP A 255 -7.75 -7.49 -22.66
C ASP A 255 -7.56 -7.53 -21.12
N LEU A 256 -7.48 -8.75 -20.59
CA LEU A 256 -7.37 -8.96 -19.15
C LEU A 256 -5.95 -8.69 -18.69
N SER A 257 -5.78 -7.67 -17.85
CA SER A 257 -4.57 -7.42 -17.07
C SER A 257 -4.84 -7.72 -15.59
N TRP A 258 -3.78 -7.94 -14.81
CA TRP A 258 -3.96 -8.09 -13.37
C TRP A 258 -4.52 -6.82 -12.73
N VAL A 259 -4.09 -5.64 -13.19
CA VAL A 259 -4.61 -4.35 -12.71
C VAL A 259 -6.11 -4.22 -12.93
N ARG A 260 -6.61 -4.59 -14.12
CA ARG A 260 -8.05 -4.63 -14.39
C ARG A 260 -8.78 -5.60 -13.50
N VAL A 261 -8.34 -6.87 -13.46
CA VAL A 261 -9.00 -7.91 -12.67
C VAL A 261 -9.03 -7.54 -11.18
N PHE A 262 -7.97 -6.95 -10.64
CA PHE A 262 -7.89 -6.54 -9.24
C PHE A 262 -8.84 -5.37 -8.93
N PHE A 263 -8.73 -4.24 -9.64
CA PHE A 263 -9.48 -3.01 -9.31
C PHE A 263 -10.92 -3.00 -9.83
N ASP A 264 -11.24 -3.83 -10.83
CA ASP A 264 -12.60 -3.98 -11.32
C ASP A 264 -13.40 -5.06 -10.57
N THR A 265 -12.78 -5.81 -9.66
CA THR A 265 -13.45 -6.83 -8.85
C THR A 265 -13.88 -6.30 -7.49
N ALA A 266 -15.19 -6.32 -7.22
CA ALA A 266 -15.81 -5.88 -5.97
C ALA A 266 -16.95 -6.84 -5.56
N PRO A 267 -17.49 -6.77 -4.34
CA PRO A 267 -18.60 -7.65 -3.94
C PRO A 267 -19.86 -7.50 -4.82
N ASP A 268 -20.10 -6.31 -5.36
CA ASP A 268 -21.22 -5.97 -6.24
C ASP A 268 -20.86 -5.96 -7.75
N ARG A 269 -19.60 -6.26 -8.12
CA ARG A 269 -19.10 -6.27 -9.50
C ARG A 269 -18.06 -7.36 -9.69
N ASN A 270 -18.30 -8.30 -10.61
CA ASN A 270 -17.46 -9.52 -10.73
C ASN A 270 -17.43 -10.34 -9.42
N GLY A 271 -18.59 -10.45 -8.75
CA GLY A 271 -18.70 -11.00 -7.40
C GLY A 271 -18.21 -12.45 -7.25
N GLU A 272 -18.27 -13.29 -8.30
CA GLU A 272 -17.72 -14.64 -8.25
C GLU A 272 -16.18 -14.62 -8.17
N ALA A 273 -15.53 -13.79 -8.98
CA ALA A 273 -14.09 -13.55 -8.90
C ALA A 273 -13.71 -12.99 -7.52
N HIS A 274 -14.49 -12.06 -6.97
CA HIS A 274 -14.28 -11.52 -5.63
C HIS A 274 -14.30 -12.63 -4.56
N VAL A 275 -15.28 -13.54 -4.60
CA VAL A 275 -15.37 -14.66 -3.67
C VAL A 275 -14.17 -15.60 -3.79
N LEU A 276 -13.68 -15.86 -5.00
CA LEU A 276 -12.49 -16.69 -5.20
C LEU A 276 -11.23 -16.03 -4.62
N LEU A 277 -11.04 -14.73 -4.86
CA LEU A 277 -9.90 -13.98 -4.31
C LEU A 277 -9.95 -13.93 -2.78
N ALA A 278 -11.12 -13.67 -2.19
CA ALA A 278 -11.30 -13.62 -0.74
C ALA A 278 -11.06 -14.98 -0.06
N ARG A 279 -11.18 -16.10 -0.78
CA ARG A 279 -10.96 -17.46 -0.25
C ARG A 279 -9.48 -17.85 -0.13
N LEU A 280 -8.57 -17.16 -0.82
CA LEU A 280 -7.14 -17.47 -0.75
C LEU A 280 -6.59 -17.29 0.68
N GLY A 281 -7.19 -16.37 1.45
CA GLY A 281 -6.94 -16.23 2.90
C GLY A 281 -5.55 -15.73 3.27
N ASP A 282 -4.75 -15.34 2.29
CA ASP A 282 -3.40 -14.79 2.42
C ASP A 282 -3.24 -13.52 1.56
N ASP A 283 -2.01 -13.02 1.47
CA ASP A 283 -1.68 -11.81 0.74
C ASP A 283 -1.59 -11.99 -0.80
N SER A 284 -1.98 -13.16 -1.32
CA SER A 284 -1.90 -13.54 -2.73
C SER A 284 -2.42 -12.48 -3.71
N PRO A 285 -3.61 -11.86 -3.52
CA PRO A 285 -4.12 -10.86 -4.46
C PRO A 285 -3.23 -9.60 -4.53
N THR A 286 -2.42 -9.35 -3.50
CA THR A 286 -1.54 -8.17 -3.43
C THR A 286 -0.10 -8.46 -3.84
N TYR A 287 0.21 -9.71 -4.22
CA TYR A 287 1.58 -10.15 -4.47
C TYR A 287 2.29 -9.34 -5.55
N TYR A 288 1.64 -9.15 -6.71
CA TYR A 288 2.22 -8.41 -7.84
C TYR A 288 2.57 -6.97 -7.44
N TRP A 289 1.72 -6.30 -6.67
CA TRP A 289 1.97 -4.94 -6.16
C TRP A 289 3.20 -4.89 -5.26
N ARG A 290 3.40 -5.92 -4.42
CA ARG A 290 4.58 -6.03 -3.55
C ARG A 290 5.85 -6.35 -4.33
N VAL A 291 5.76 -7.09 -5.44
CA VAL A 291 6.89 -7.26 -6.36
C VAL A 291 7.25 -5.92 -7.00
N LEU A 292 6.27 -5.13 -7.46
CA LEU A 292 6.54 -3.79 -7.98
C LEU A 292 7.14 -2.85 -6.91
N ALA A 293 6.66 -2.93 -5.67
CA ALA A 293 7.22 -2.18 -4.55
C ALA A 293 8.69 -2.58 -4.26
N ALA A 294 8.99 -3.89 -4.27
CA ALA A 294 10.35 -4.39 -4.11
C ALA A 294 11.26 -3.95 -5.27
N LYS A 295 10.74 -3.93 -6.51
CA LYS A 295 11.45 -3.42 -7.69
C LYS A 295 11.82 -1.94 -7.49
N GLU A 296 10.89 -1.12 -7.01
CA GLU A 296 11.16 0.30 -6.74
C GLU A 296 12.16 0.49 -5.60
N ILE A 297 12.09 -0.30 -4.53
CA ILE A 297 13.09 -0.28 -3.46
C ILE A 297 14.50 -0.60 -3.99
N MET A 298 14.63 -1.60 -4.87
CA MET A 298 15.93 -1.94 -5.48
C MET A 298 16.44 -0.82 -6.39
N ARG A 299 15.56 -0.12 -7.11
CA ARG A 299 15.91 1.07 -7.89
C ARG A 299 16.40 2.21 -6.99
N LEU A 300 15.63 2.56 -5.96
CA LEU A 300 16.00 3.60 -4.98
C LEU A 300 17.32 3.27 -4.27
N TYR A 301 17.55 1.99 -3.94
CA TYR A 301 18.80 1.55 -3.32
C TYR A 301 20.02 1.88 -4.20
N ARG A 302 19.92 1.70 -5.53
CA ARG A 302 21.00 1.96 -6.49
C ARG A 302 21.13 3.42 -6.90
N GLU A 303 20.01 4.10 -7.07
CA GLU A 303 19.94 5.39 -7.78
C GLU A 303 19.63 6.57 -6.86
N GLU A 304 18.86 6.37 -5.78
CA GLU A 304 18.29 7.42 -4.94
C GLU A 304 18.30 7.02 -3.45
N THR A 305 19.49 6.69 -2.94
CA THR A 305 19.67 6.14 -1.58
C THR A 305 19.12 7.07 -0.49
N ASP A 306 19.21 8.39 -0.67
CA ASP A 306 18.66 9.38 0.27
C ASP A 306 17.13 9.28 0.37
N ARG A 307 16.45 9.07 -0.77
CA ARG A 307 15.00 8.87 -0.80
C ARG A 307 14.61 7.54 -0.15
N LEU A 308 15.39 6.48 -0.36
CA LEU A 308 15.18 5.22 0.34
C LEU A 308 15.31 5.38 1.86
N GLN A 309 16.29 6.15 2.32
CA GLN A 309 16.52 6.41 3.75
C GLN A 309 15.36 7.20 4.36
N GLU A 310 14.86 8.21 3.66
CA GLU A 310 13.70 8.98 4.08
C GLU A 310 12.47 8.09 4.21
N LEU A 311 12.16 7.28 3.19
CA LEU A 311 11.04 6.34 3.23
C LEU A 311 11.19 5.31 4.35
N ASP A 312 12.39 4.76 4.56
CA ASP A 312 12.66 3.82 5.66
C ASP A 312 12.32 4.45 7.03
N LEU A 313 12.72 5.71 7.25
CA LEU A 313 12.38 6.45 8.48
C LEU A 313 10.87 6.69 8.63
N LEU A 314 10.20 7.13 7.57
CA LEU A 314 8.76 7.43 7.59
C LEU A 314 7.92 6.17 7.80
N HIS A 315 8.25 5.06 7.13
CA HIS A 315 7.53 3.79 7.31
C HIS A 315 7.86 3.13 8.66
N ALA A 316 9.05 3.34 9.24
CA ALA A 316 9.41 2.79 10.56
C ALA A 316 8.83 3.57 11.74
N ALA A 317 8.37 4.81 11.53
CA ALA A 317 7.88 5.68 12.59
C ALA A 317 6.65 5.10 13.31
N LYS A 318 5.77 4.40 12.58
CA LYS A 318 4.49 3.88 13.07
C LYS A 318 4.13 2.53 12.47
N GLY A 319 3.06 1.92 13.00
CA GLY A 319 2.55 0.62 12.53
C GLY A 319 1.82 0.64 11.19
N ASN A 320 1.81 1.76 10.47
CA ASN A 320 1.20 1.95 9.15
C ASN A 320 2.02 2.98 8.33
N ALA A 321 1.56 3.30 7.12
CA ALA A 321 2.23 4.23 6.20
C ALA A 321 1.86 5.72 6.41
N GLU A 322 1.22 6.11 7.51
CA GLU A 322 0.61 7.44 7.62
C GLU A 322 1.61 8.61 7.52
N GLU A 323 2.83 8.44 8.04
CA GLU A 323 3.88 9.47 7.91
C GLU A 323 4.53 9.45 6.52
N ALA A 324 4.42 8.36 5.76
CA ALA A 324 4.84 8.35 4.36
C ALA A 324 3.84 9.11 3.46
N LEU A 325 2.55 9.07 3.80
CA LEU A 325 1.53 9.87 3.13
C LEU A 325 1.62 11.36 3.49
N HIS A 326 1.94 11.67 4.75
CA HIS A 326 1.99 13.02 5.28
C HIS A 326 3.21 13.23 6.15
N PRO A 327 4.40 13.46 5.56
CA PRO A 327 5.64 13.61 6.31
C PRO A 327 5.61 14.80 7.27
N PRO A 328 6.12 14.67 8.51
CA PRO A 328 6.03 15.72 9.52
C PRO A 328 6.77 17.02 9.18
N PHE A 329 7.67 17.00 8.20
CA PHE A 329 8.44 18.16 7.75
C PHE A 329 7.79 18.90 6.58
N ASP A 330 6.82 18.29 5.89
CA ASP A 330 6.15 18.86 4.72
C ASP A 330 4.64 19.05 4.93
N THR A 331 4.05 18.42 5.96
CA THR A 331 2.62 18.55 6.25
C THR A 331 2.35 19.60 7.32
N GLU A 332 1.53 20.58 6.97
CA GLU A 332 1.04 21.60 7.89
C GLU A 332 0.17 20.99 9.00
N ARG A 333 0.40 21.47 10.23
CA ARG A 333 -0.31 21.06 11.43
C ARG A 333 -0.95 22.27 12.10
N PHE A 334 -2.08 22.04 12.76
CA PHE A 334 -2.71 23.01 13.64
C PHE A 334 -2.08 22.95 15.04
N ALA A 335 -1.23 23.90 15.34
CA ALA A 335 -0.56 24.03 16.62
C ALA A 335 -1.54 24.44 17.74
N ASP A 336 -2.55 25.26 17.42
CA ASP A 336 -3.51 25.75 18.39
C ASP A 336 -4.91 26.02 17.82
N ALA A 337 -5.83 26.43 18.70
CA ALA A 337 -7.20 26.73 18.38
C ALA A 337 -7.37 27.95 17.44
N VAL A 338 -6.40 28.88 17.41
CA VAL A 338 -6.43 30.04 16.50
C VAL A 338 -6.18 29.58 15.08
N GLU A 339 -5.19 28.71 14.88
CA GLU A 339 -4.92 28.11 13.57
C GLU A 339 -6.11 27.25 13.09
N LEU A 340 -6.75 26.47 13.97
CA LEU A 340 -8.00 25.77 13.62
C LEU A 340 -9.10 26.75 13.19
N GLN A 341 -9.31 27.83 13.95
CA GLN A 341 -10.34 28.82 13.63
C GLN A 341 -10.06 29.53 12.30
N GLN A 342 -8.80 29.76 11.97
CA GLN A 342 -8.36 30.28 10.68
C GLN A 342 -8.65 29.27 9.57
N ALA A 343 -8.30 28.00 9.75
CA ALA A 343 -8.57 26.94 8.78
C ALA A 343 -10.07 26.77 8.47
N TRP A 344 -10.95 26.97 9.47
CA TRP A 344 -12.39 27.06 9.24
C TRP A 344 -12.81 28.30 8.47
N THR A 345 -12.22 29.46 8.76
CA THR A 345 -12.52 30.72 8.08
C THR A 345 -12.12 30.68 6.60
N GLU A 346 -11.01 30.02 6.31
CA GLU A 346 -10.46 29.84 4.97
C GLU A 346 -11.09 28.65 4.22
N ASN A 347 -11.95 27.86 4.87
CA ASN A 347 -12.53 26.62 4.36
C ASN A 347 -11.50 25.54 3.99
N VAL A 348 -10.33 25.57 4.62
CA VAL A 348 -9.38 24.44 4.62
C VAL A 348 -10.02 23.24 5.32
N LEU A 349 -10.73 23.49 6.43
CA LEU A 349 -11.56 22.50 7.11
C LEU A 349 -13.01 22.61 6.65
N GLN A 350 -13.58 21.44 6.37
CA GLN A 350 -14.96 21.24 5.95
C GLN A 350 -15.75 20.55 7.06
N PRO A 351 -17.02 20.91 7.26
CA PRO A 351 -17.83 20.35 8.34
C PRO A 351 -18.17 18.88 8.12
N LEU A 352 -18.09 18.08 9.19
CA LEU A 352 -18.58 16.71 9.15
C LEU A 352 -20.10 16.69 8.93
N PRO A 353 -20.60 16.01 7.88
CA PRO A 353 -22.02 15.90 7.65
C PRO A 353 -22.65 14.96 8.68
N ASN A 354 -23.93 15.19 8.98
CA ASN A 354 -24.69 14.34 9.88
C ASN A 354 -25.99 13.88 9.20
N ASP A 355 -25.84 12.94 8.29
CA ASP A 355 -26.95 12.31 7.58
C ASP A 355 -26.72 10.80 7.43
N PRO A 356 -26.91 10.03 8.52
CA PRO A 356 -26.59 8.61 8.54
C PRO A 356 -27.42 7.78 7.57
N ALA A 357 -28.64 8.24 7.24
CA ALA A 357 -29.51 7.51 6.33
C ALA A 357 -28.99 7.54 4.89
N ARG A 358 -28.45 8.69 4.45
CA ARG A 358 -27.97 8.88 3.07
C ARG A 358 -26.48 8.63 2.89
N LEU A 359 -25.67 8.90 3.90
CA LEU A 359 -24.21 8.88 3.79
C LEU A 359 -23.57 7.64 4.43
N GLY A 360 -24.34 6.83 5.15
CA GLY A 360 -23.80 5.67 5.87
C GLY A 360 -22.78 6.04 6.98
N ILE A 361 -22.69 7.32 7.37
CA ILE A 361 -21.82 7.83 8.45
C ILE A 361 -22.62 8.58 9.51
N SER A 362 -22.20 8.44 10.77
CA SER A 362 -22.69 9.23 11.90
C SER A 362 -21.53 9.81 12.69
N VAL A 363 -21.73 10.96 13.31
CA VAL A 363 -20.72 11.58 14.18
C VAL A 363 -21.03 11.25 15.63
N ASP A 364 -20.06 10.72 16.36
CA ASP A 364 -20.17 10.46 17.78
C ASP A 364 -20.45 11.77 18.54
N ARG A 365 -21.47 11.76 19.42
CA ARG A 365 -21.87 12.93 20.20
C ARG A 365 -20.79 13.42 21.17
N THR A 366 -19.90 12.52 21.59
CA THR A 366 -18.74 12.78 22.46
C THR A 366 -17.55 13.37 21.70
N MET A 367 -17.54 13.37 20.35
CA MET A 367 -16.45 13.99 19.58
C MET A 367 -16.25 15.46 19.99
N GLY A 368 -15.02 15.81 20.33
CA GLY A 368 -14.64 17.12 20.88
C GLY A 368 -14.89 17.29 22.38
N GLU A 369 -15.14 16.23 23.16
CA GLU A 369 -15.50 16.35 24.58
C GLU A 369 -14.47 17.04 25.47
N LEU A 370 -13.20 17.08 25.07
CA LEU A 370 -12.16 17.79 25.83
C LEU A 370 -12.09 19.29 25.50
N ALA A 371 -12.76 19.74 24.42
CA ALA A 371 -12.73 21.13 23.96
C ALA A 371 -13.12 22.16 25.04
N PRO A 372 -14.13 21.92 25.90
CA PRO A 372 -14.47 22.85 26.97
C PRO A 372 -13.35 23.06 28.00
N GLN A 373 -12.45 22.09 28.19
CA GLN A 373 -11.28 22.25 29.08
C GLN A 373 -10.25 23.23 28.51
N LEU A 374 -10.27 23.44 27.18
CA LEU A 374 -9.46 24.42 26.46
C LEU A 374 -10.19 25.75 26.23
N GLY A 375 -11.41 25.90 26.76
CA GLY A 375 -12.25 27.07 26.50
C GLY A 375 -12.78 27.14 25.05
N GLN A 376 -12.80 26.02 24.33
CA GLN A 376 -13.22 25.95 22.93
C GLN A 376 -14.56 25.20 22.77
N PRO A 377 -15.36 25.52 21.73
CA PRO A 377 -16.55 24.75 21.39
C PRO A 377 -16.18 23.38 20.79
N LYS A 378 -17.07 22.38 20.91
CA LYS A 378 -16.81 21.03 20.36
C LYS A 378 -16.71 21.06 18.84
N GLU A 379 -17.48 21.95 18.22
CA GLU A 379 -17.63 22.12 16.79
C GLU A 379 -16.30 22.47 16.10
N LEU A 380 -15.38 23.13 16.82
CA LEU A 380 -14.03 23.44 16.32
C LEU A 380 -13.26 22.19 15.89
N TYR A 381 -13.55 21.05 16.54
CA TYR A 381 -12.88 19.76 16.36
C TYR A 381 -13.74 18.74 15.59
N ARG A 382 -14.72 19.22 14.80
CA ARG A 382 -15.64 18.40 13.98
C ARG A 382 -15.53 18.75 12.51
N GLY A 383 -14.30 18.72 12.00
CA GLY A 383 -13.99 19.02 10.62
C GLY A 383 -12.87 18.14 10.08
N LEU A 384 -12.77 18.11 8.77
CA LEU A 384 -11.72 17.42 8.00
C LEU A 384 -11.31 18.29 6.82
N ARG A 385 -10.10 18.09 6.30
CA ARG A 385 -9.77 18.61 4.96
C ARG A 385 -10.68 17.95 3.91
N ALA A 386 -10.87 18.61 2.77
CA ALA A 386 -11.86 18.20 1.77
C ALA A 386 -11.63 16.78 1.24
N GLU A 387 -10.37 16.39 1.04
CA GLU A 387 -9.93 15.08 0.59
C GLU A 387 -10.33 14.00 1.60
N ALA A 388 -10.05 14.24 2.88
CA ALA A 388 -10.41 13.34 3.97
C ALA A 388 -11.93 13.22 4.14
N LEU A 389 -12.66 14.33 3.97
CA LEU A 389 -14.12 14.31 3.97
C LEU A 389 -14.69 13.51 2.79
N ALA A 390 -14.12 13.67 1.59
CA ALA A 390 -14.55 12.95 0.39
C ALA A 390 -14.36 11.44 0.55
N VAL A 391 -13.20 10.99 1.07
CA VAL A 391 -12.95 9.58 1.38
C VAL A 391 -13.91 9.05 2.44
N LEU A 392 -14.17 9.81 3.50
CA LEU A 392 -15.12 9.40 4.54
C LEU A 392 -16.54 9.20 3.97
N VAL A 393 -16.99 10.11 3.09
CA VAL A 393 -18.29 10.02 2.40
C VAL A 393 -18.31 8.82 1.45
N TYR A 394 -17.24 8.59 0.67
CA TYR A 394 -17.10 7.42 -0.19
C TYR A 394 -17.23 6.12 0.61
N MET A 395 -16.45 6.00 1.69
CA MET A 395 -16.45 4.83 2.57
C MET A 395 -17.83 4.56 3.14
N GLY A 396 -18.49 5.57 3.72
CA GLY A 396 -19.81 5.41 4.32
C GLY A 396 -20.87 4.93 3.34
N THR A 397 -20.96 5.60 2.19
CA THR A 397 -21.95 5.30 1.15
C THR A 397 -21.71 3.92 0.52
N ARG A 398 -20.45 3.57 0.20
CA ARG A 398 -20.11 2.25 -0.37
C ARG A 398 -20.27 1.13 0.65
N VAL A 399 -19.90 1.30 1.92
CA VAL A 399 -20.17 0.27 2.94
C VAL A 399 -21.67 0.03 3.09
N GLN A 400 -22.47 1.09 3.11
CA GLN A 400 -23.93 0.96 3.19
C GLN A 400 -24.49 0.21 1.97
N ALA A 401 -24.04 0.56 0.75
CA ALA A 401 -24.46 -0.09 -0.49
C ALA A 401 -24.07 -1.58 -0.55
N LEU A 402 -22.82 -1.92 -0.19
CA LEU A 402 -22.29 -3.27 -0.26
C LEU A 402 -22.85 -4.22 0.82
N SER A 403 -23.18 -3.68 1.99
CA SER A 403 -23.61 -4.50 3.14
C SER A 403 -25.12 -4.50 3.36
N ALA A 404 -25.85 -3.60 2.71
CA ALA A 404 -27.26 -3.28 3.00
C ALA A 404 -27.53 -2.92 4.48
N ALA A 405 -26.50 -2.50 5.22
CA ALA A 405 -26.64 -2.10 6.62
C ALA A 405 -27.46 -0.82 6.78
N THR A 406 -28.23 -0.74 7.86
CA THR A 406 -29.02 0.45 8.20
C THR A 406 -28.32 1.33 9.23
N ARG A 407 -27.44 0.74 10.05
CA ARG A 407 -26.58 1.45 10.98
C ARG A 407 -25.38 2.05 10.23
N ALA A 408 -25.25 3.36 10.33
CA ALA A 408 -24.07 4.07 9.84
C ALA A 408 -22.77 3.69 10.59
N LEU A 409 -21.63 3.81 9.90
CA LEU A 409 -20.31 3.82 10.51
C LEU A 409 -20.18 5.05 11.42
N GLU A 410 -19.79 4.84 12.67
CA GLU A 410 -19.70 5.93 13.65
C GLU A 410 -18.29 6.51 13.69
N VAL A 411 -18.14 7.77 13.30
CA VAL A 411 -16.90 8.53 13.34
C VAL A 411 -16.72 9.11 14.73
N THR A 412 -15.59 8.79 15.34
CA THR A 412 -15.31 9.05 16.77
C THR A 412 -14.26 10.14 16.98
N SER A 413 -13.38 10.35 16.02
CA SER A 413 -12.41 11.44 16.01
C SER A 413 -12.23 12.02 14.60
N SER A 414 -11.85 13.30 14.54
CA SER A 414 -11.48 14.02 13.32
C SER A 414 -10.30 14.95 13.61
N VAL A 415 -10.34 16.23 13.21
CA VAL A 415 -9.28 17.21 13.46
C VAL A 415 -9.06 17.52 14.95
N ARG A 416 -7.81 17.76 15.33
CA ARG A 416 -7.33 18.19 16.65
C ARG A 416 -6.30 19.32 16.50
N ASP A 417 -6.03 20.04 17.57
CA ASP A 417 -4.80 20.84 17.72
C ASP A 417 -3.84 20.15 18.69
N ASP A 418 -2.62 20.67 18.84
CA ASP A 418 -1.62 20.09 19.74
C ASP A 418 -2.06 20.12 21.21
N ALA A 419 -2.80 21.15 21.63
CA ALA A 419 -3.27 21.27 23.01
C ALA A 419 -4.31 20.19 23.35
N TYR A 420 -5.27 19.95 22.45
CA TYR A 420 -6.26 18.89 22.55
C TYR A 420 -5.58 17.51 22.55
N GLN A 421 -4.60 17.31 21.67
CA GLN A 421 -3.83 16.07 21.62
C GLN A 421 -3.07 15.81 22.92
N GLN A 422 -2.50 16.85 23.55
CA GLN A 422 -1.83 16.73 24.85
C GLN A 422 -2.80 16.38 25.98
N LEU A 423 -4.00 17.00 26.02
CA LEU A 423 -5.02 16.63 27.00
C LEU A 423 -5.44 15.17 26.85
N LEU A 424 -5.64 14.72 25.60
CA LEU A 424 -6.04 13.33 25.32
C LEU A 424 -4.95 12.34 25.78
N ARG A 425 -3.67 12.67 25.60
CA ARG A 425 -2.54 11.89 26.15
C ARG A 425 -2.52 11.82 27.68
N SER A 426 -2.82 12.94 28.34
CA SER A 426 -2.79 12.99 29.80
C SER A 426 -3.86 12.09 30.46
N GLY A 427 -4.96 11.84 29.75
CA GLY A 427 -6.07 10.97 30.20
C GLY A 427 -6.12 9.59 29.55
N ASN A 428 -5.38 9.34 28.46
CA ASN A 428 -5.41 8.10 27.70
C ASN A 428 -3.98 7.62 27.33
N PRO A 429 -3.48 6.53 27.95
CA PRO A 429 -2.19 5.93 27.62
C PRO A 429 -2.05 5.48 26.16
N GLU A 430 -3.16 5.24 25.47
CA GLU A 430 -3.21 4.77 24.08
C GLU A 430 -3.07 5.91 23.06
N ALA A 431 -3.07 7.18 23.49
CA ALA A 431 -2.88 8.30 22.59
C ALA A 431 -1.45 8.30 22.03
N ALA A 432 -1.31 8.21 20.70
CA ALA A 432 -0.02 8.14 20.03
C ALA A 432 1.01 9.13 20.59
N GLN A 433 2.19 8.62 20.99
CA GLN A 433 3.36 9.43 21.34
C GLN A 433 3.97 9.96 20.03
N GLY A 434 4.14 11.28 19.89
CA GLY A 434 4.79 11.88 18.70
C GLY A 434 3.85 12.68 17.78
N TYR A 435 4.17 12.74 16.49
CA TYR A 435 3.37 13.43 15.48
C TYR A 435 2.00 12.75 15.32
N SER A 436 0.89 13.50 15.28
CA SER A 436 -0.46 12.94 15.13
C SER A 436 -1.14 13.51 13.90
N LEU A 437 -1.65 12.64 13.03
CA LEU A 437 -2.29 13.05 11.77
C LEU A 437 -3.68 13.67 11.99
N HIS A 438 -4.26 13.54 13.19
CA HIS A 438 -5.43 14.35 13.54
C HIS A 438 -5.10 15.85 13.61
N THR A 439 -3.83 16.22 13.84
CA THR A 439 -3.42 17.63 13.87
C THR A 439 -3.27 18.25 12.48
N THR A 440 -3.43 17.47 11.41
CA THR A 440 -3.33 17.97 10.03
C THR A 440 -4.70 18.08 9.35
N GLY A 441 -5.73 17.44 9.91
CA GLY A 441 -7.07 17.36 9.30
C GLY A 441 -7.23 16.27 8.24
N PHE A 442 -6.19 15.46 7.98
CA PHE A 442 -6.23 14.34 7.04
C PHE A 442 -6.64 13.00 7.66
N ALA A 443 -6.88 12.94 8.98
CA ALA A 443 -7.19 11.68 9.66
C ALA A 443 -8.51 11.70 10.44
N PHE A 444 -9.16 10.53 10.47
CA PHE A 444 -10.38 10.28 11.24
C PHE A 444 -10.39 8.85 11.80
N ASP A 445 -11.20 8.65 12.86
CA ASP A 445 -11.33 7.35 13.52
C ASP A 445 -12.75 6.81 13.39
N VAL A 446 -12.90 5.57 12.91
CA VAL A 446 -14.19 4.88 12.79
C VAL A 446 -14.33 3.82 13.87
N ARG A 447 -15.42 3.85 14.64
CA ARG A 447 -15.68 2.87 15.70
C ARG A 447 -15.74 1.45 15.13
N ARG A 448 -15.07 0.51 15.80
CA ARG A 448 -15.08 -0.92 15.47
C ARG A 448 -16.33 -1.63 16.00
N ARG A 449 -17.50 -1.12 15.65
CA ARG A 449 -18.80 -1.70 15.99
C ARG A 449 -19.70 -1.70 14.76
N TYR A 450 -19.98 -2.90 14.28
CA TYR A 450 -20.76 -3.12 13.08
C TYR A 450 -22.14 -3.70 13.43
N GLU A 451 -23.12 -3.47 12.56
CA GLU A 451 -24.45 -4.10 12.63
C GLU A 451 -24.38 -5.60 12.34
N SER A 452 -23.55 -5.99 11.38
CA SER A 452 -23.44 -7.36 10.89
C SER A 452 -22.02 -7.69 10.42
N GLY A 453 -21.75 -8.98 10.19
CA GLY A 453 -20.52 -9.42 9.56
C GLY A 453 -20.36 -8.89 8.13
N ALA A 454 -21.46 -8.72 7.39
CA ALA A 454 -21.44 -8.14 6.04
C ALA A 454 -20.98 -6.67 6.05
N GLN A 455 -21.40 -5.87 7.04
CA GLN A 455 -20.89 -4.51 7.19
C GLN A 455 -19.40 -4.47 7.53
N ALA A 456 -18.95 -5.36 8.41
CA ALA A 456 -17.53 -5.48 8.74
C ALA A 456 -16.69 -5.87 7.51
N GLN A 457 -17.15 -6.82 6.71
CA GLN A 457 -16.48 -7.26 5.48
C GLN A 457 -16.47 -6.18 4.40
N ALA A 458 -17.59 -5.47 4.19
CA ALA A 458 -17.64 -4.35 3.25
C ALA A 458 -16.68 -3.22 3.65
N PHE A 459 -16.57 -2.92 4.95
CA PHE A 459 -15.61 -1.93 5.43
C PHE A 459 -14.17 -2.41 5.25
N GLN A 460 -13.88 -3.67 5.58
CA GLN A 460 -12.55 -4.25 5.34
C GLN A 460 -12.17 -4.21 3.85
N PHE A 461 -13.09 -4.58 2.96
CA PHE A 461 -12.87 -4.50 1.51
C PHE A 461 -12.47 -3.08 1.07
N LEU A 462 -13.18 -2.04 1.52
CA LEU A 462 -12.81 -0.66 1.17
C LEU A 462 -11.50 -0.21 1.78
N LEU A 463 -11.17 -0.66 3.00
CA LEU A 463 -9.87 -0.38 3.60
C LEU A 463 -8.75 -0.97 2.73
N ASP A 464 -8.92 -2.18 2.22
CA ASP A 464 -7.93 -2.87 1.39
C ASP A 464 -7.85 -2.25 -0.03
N ASP A 465 -8.99 -1.97 -0.67
CA ASP A 465 -9.06 -1.33 -2.00
C ASP A 465 -8.46 0.08 -1.99
N LEU A 466 -8.83 0.91 -1.01
CA LEU A 466 -8.31 2.29 -0.90
C LEU A 466 -6.83 2.32 -0.53
N THR A 467 -6.33 1.32 0.23
CA THR A 467 -4.89 1.16 0.47
C THR A 467 -4.17 0.80 -0.83
N ALA A 468 -4.72 -0.13 -1.62
CA ALA A 468 -4.17 -0.48 -2.93
C ALA A 468 -4.24 0.67 -3.95
N ARG A 469 -5.14 1.64 -3.76
CA ARG A 469 -5.17 2.88 -4.56
C ARG A 469 -4.25 3.98 -4.01
N ASN A 470 -3.50 3.70 -2.94
CA ASN A 470 -2.69 4.66 -2.20
C ASN A 470 -3.47 5.92 -1.76
N LEU A 471 -4.78 5.78 -1.51
CA LEU A 471 -5.63 6.89 -1.07
C LEU A 471 -5.71 6.97 0.44
N ILE A 472 -5.38 5.89 1.15
CA ILE A 472 -5.35 5.86 2.61
C ILE A 472 -4.18 5.02 3.13
N ALA A 473 -3.83 5.28 4.39
CA ALA A 473 -3.20 4.33 5.29
C ALA A 473 -4.15 4.12 6.48
N TRP A 474 -4.19 2.91 7.03
CA TRP A 474 -5.04 2.62 8.20
C TRP A 474 -4.35 1.71 9.21
N VAL A 475 -4.80 1.79 10.46
CA VAL A 475 -4.38 0.86 11.51
C VAL A 475 -5.56 0.51 12.41
N ARG A 476 -5.58 -0.73 12.87
CA ARG A 476 -6.56 -1.21 13.84
C ARG A 476 -6.14 -0.84 15.26
N GLU A 477 -6.93 -0.01 15.91
CA GLU A 477 -6.84 0.28 17.34
C GLU A 477 -7.83 -0.60 18.14
N PRO A 478 -7.75 -0.66 19.48
CA PRO A 478 -8.66 -1.49 20.27
C PRO A 478 -10.15 -1.21 20.03
N ALA A 479 -10.54 0.08 19.95
CA ALA A 479 -11.94 0.51 19.82
C ALA A 479 -12.29 1.15 18.47
N ALA A 480 -11.30 1.53 17.65
CA ALA A 480 -11.49 2.23 16.39
C ALA A 480 -10.56 1.72 15.28
N ILE A 481 -10.88 2.04 14.04
CA ILE A 481 -9.97 2.01 12.90
C ILE A 481 -9.52 3.44 12.69
N HIS A 482 -8.22 3.69 12.83
CA HIS A 482 -7.61 4.97 12.49
C HIS A 482 -7.33 4.99 10.99
N VAL A 483 -7.79 6.01 10.29
CA VAL A 483 -7.60 6.21 8.85
C VAL A 483 -6.92 7.54 8.63
N THR A 484 -5.79 7.52 7.92
CA THR A 484 -5.14 8.71 7.36
C THR A 484 -5.34 8.72 5.86
N VAL A 485 -5.81 9.84 5.32
CA VAL A 485 -6.14 10.01 3.89
C VAL A 485 -4.99 10.71 3.17
N ALA A 486 -4.56 10.19 2.03
CA ALA A 486 -3.53 10.78 1.19
C ALA A 486 -4.01 12.07 0.50
N SER A 487 -3.10 12.98 0.16
CA SER A 487 -3.43 14.20 -0.60
C SER A 487 -4.00 13.88 -1.98
N GLU A 488 -3.56 12.80 -2.60
CA GLU A 488 -4.03 12.31 -3.91
C GLU A 488 -5.53 11.97 -3.92
N ALA A 489 -6.17 11.81 -2.75
CA ALA A 489 -7.60 11.67 -2.63
C ALA A 489 -8.38 12.94 -3.03
N GLU A 490 -7.70 14.04 -3.36
CA GLU A 490 -8.29 15.22 -4.01
C GLU A 490 -9.13 14.86 -5.24
N LEU A 491 -8.77 13.78 -5.97
CA LEU A 491 -9.55 13.29 -7.12
C LEU A 491 -11.02 12.98 -6.79
N LEU A 492 -11.31 12.64 -5.52
CA LEU A 492 -12.66 12.32 -5.06
C LEU A 492 -13.48 13.57 -4.71
N VAL A 493 -12.83 14.71 -4.44
CA VAL A 493 -13.49 15.95 -4.02
C VAL A 493 -14.55 16.41 -5.02
N PRO A 494 -14.27 16.59 -6.32
CA PRO A 494 -15.31 17.05 -7.27
C PRO A 494 -16.40 16.00 -7.53
N LEU A 495 -16.10 14.71 -7.30
CA LEU A 495 -17.03 13.60 -7.52
C LEU A 495 -18.04 13.46 -6.37
N LEU A 496 -17.60 13.70 -5.15
CA LEU A 496 -18.36 13.40 -3.93
C LEU A 496 -18.79 14.63 -3.15
N LEU A 497 -18.15 15.78 -3.37
CA LEU A 497 -18.44 17.03 -2.70
C LEU A 497 -18.84 18.09 -3.73
N GLU A 498 -19.65 19.03 -3.29
CA GLU A 498 -20.05 20.19 -4.09
C GLU A 498 -20.14 21.45 -3.24
N PRO A 499 -19.98 22.64 -3.85
CA PRO A 499 -20.18 23.91 -3.15
C PRO A 499 -21.57 23.99 -2.51
N GLN A 500 -21.62 24.34 -1.23
CA GLN A 500 -22.88 24.57 -0.54
C GLN A 500 -23.62 25.72 -1.24
N ALA A 501 -24.82 25.44 -1.73
CA ALA A 501 -25.67 26.47 -2.32
C ALA A 501 -25.89 27.60 -1.30
N LYS A 502 -25.57 28.84 -1.69
CA LYS A 502 -25.95 30.01 -0.90
C LYS A 502 -27.47 30.00 -0.79
N LYS A 503 -28.00 29.88 0.43
CA LYS A 503 -29.42 30.14 0.69
C LYS A 503 -29.69 31.58 0.25
N LEU A 504 -30.44 31.73 -0.84
CA LEU A 504 -30.94 33.02 -1.34
C LEU A 504 -31.96 33.62 -0.36
#